data_AF-A0AA42DRY8-F1
#
_entry.id   AF-A0AA42DRY8-F1
#
_cell.length_a   1.000
_cell.length_b   1.000
_cell.length_c   1.000
_cell.angle_alpha   90.00
_cell.angle_beta   90.00
_cell.angle_gamma   90.00
#
_symmetry.space_group_name_H-M   'P 1'
#
loop_
_entity.id
_entity.type
_entity.pdbx_description
1 polymer ?
#
loop_
_entity_poly.entity_id
_entity_poly.type
_entity_poly.pdbx_seq_one_letter_code
_entity_poly.pdbx_strand_id
1 'polypeptide(L)'
;MLDFKFNWDNRISVGINEIDEQHKELFRIGRDLEQLILTRTGQISEQEVLKYLCEVREYITYHFHTEEAVIEQINKEALKEHKALHDDLIEKINKINCIKLVEDQQEGIKYLNIILQEWVLNHILIEDMKVMKGFN
;
A
#
# COMPACT_ATOMS: atom_id res chain seq x y z
N MET A 1 -18.40 -8.76 13.79
CA MET A 1 -17.22 -9.24 13.02
C MET A 1 -16.33 -8.04 12.79
N LEU A 2 -15.02 -8.16 12.98
CA LEU A 2 -14.10 -7.05 12.68
C LEU A 2 -14.09 -6.84 11.16
N ASP A 3 -14.31 -5.60 10.70
CA ASP A 3 -14.34 -5.23 9.28
C ASP A 3 -12.93 -4.80 8.84
N PHE A 4 -12.09 -5.77 8.50
CA PHE A 4 -10.74 -5.54 7.97
C PHE A 4 -10.81 -5.22 6.47
N LYS A 5 -10.25 -4.09 6.04
CA LYS A 5 -10.21 -3.71 4.62
C LYS A 5 -9.12 -4.46 3.87
N PHE A 6 -8.01 -4.77 4.55
CA PHE A 6 -6.92 -5.54 3.96
C PHE A 6 -7.16 -7.04 4.12
N ASN A 7 -8.10 -7.57 3.33
CA ASN A 7 -8.37 -9.00 3.22
C ASN A 7 -8.16 -9.48 1.80
N TRP A 8 -7.04 -10.17 1.56
CA TRP A 8 -6.74 -10.70 0.24
C TRP A 8 -7.83 -11.67 -0.19
N ASP A 9 -8.25 -11.54 -1.44
CA ASP A 9 -9.23 -12.39 -2.07
C ASP A 9 -8.80 -12.60 -3.53
N ASN A 10 -8.78 -13.85 -4.00
CA ASN A 10 -8.31 -14.16 -5.35
C ASN A 10 -9.09 -13.47 -6.48
N ARG A 11 -10.26 -12.85 -6.20
CA ARG A 11 -10.97 -11.98 -7.16
C ARG A 11 -10.18 -10.72 -7.54
N ILE A 12 -9.23 -10.30 -6.71
CA ILE A 12 -8.40 -9.11 -6.90
C ILE A 12 -7.01 -9.44 -7.47
N SER A 13 -6.75 -10.73 -7.75
CA SER A 13 -5.54 -11.17 -8.45
C SER A 13 -5.50 -10.58 -9.87
N VAL A 14 -4.32 -10.10 -10.26
CA VAL A 14 -4.03 -9.65 -11.63
C VAL A 14 -3.56 -10.80 -12.53
N GLY A 15 -3.32 -11.98 -11.95
CA GLY A 15 -2.92 -13.20 -12.67
C GLY A 15 -1.42 -13.31 -12.94
N ILE A 16 -0.62 -12.38 -12.43
CA ILE A 16 0.84 -12.36 -12.54
C ILE A 16 1.40 -12.69 -11.16
N ASN A 17 1.95 -13.90 -11.00
CA ASN A 17 2.30 -14.44 -9.69
C ASN A 17 3.25 -13.54 -8.88
N GLU A 18 4.24 -12.93 -9.53
CA GLU A 18 5.17 -12.00 -8.87
C GLU A 18 4.44 -10.79 -8.26
N ILE A 19 3.49 -10.20 -9.01
CA ILE A 19 2.71 -9.05 -8.56
C ILE A 19 1.70 -9.46 -7.48
N ASP A 20 1.01 -10.58 -7.66
CA ASP A 20 0.04 -11.07 -6.67
C ASP A 20 0.70 -11.37 -5.31
N GLU A 21 1.93 -11.88 -5.29
CA GLU A 21 2.68 -12.08 -4.04
C GLU A 21 3.06 -10.74 -3.38
N GLN A 22 3.42 -9.72 -4.17
CA GLN A 22 3.68 -8.39 -3.63
C GLN A 22 2.40 -7.71 -3.10
N HIS A 23 1.27 -7.87 -3.79
CA HIS A 23 -0.02 -7.40 -3.30
C HIS A 23 -0.40 -8.08 -1.98
N LYS A 24 -0.23 -9.40 -1.87
CA LYS A 24 -0.50 -10.13 -0.62
C LYS A 24 0.30 -9.59 0.56
N GLU A 25 1.56 -9.19 0.32
CA GLU A 25 2.39 -8.60 1.35
C GLU A 25 1.96 -7.17 1.72
N LEU A 26 1.55 -6.35 0.75
CA LEU A 26 0.89 -5.05 1.04
C LEU A 26 -0.40 -5.24 1.87
N PHE A 27 -1.17 -6.27 1.57
CA PHE A 27 -2.36 -6.64 2.35
C PHE A 27 -2.00 -7.14 3.75
N ARG A 28 -0.89 -7.88 3.91
CA ARG A 28 -0.37 -8.26 5.23
C ARG A 28 0.01 -7.03 6.04
N ILE A 29 0.78 -6.11 5.46
CA ILE A 29 1.19 -4.84 6.09
C ILE A 29 -0.05 -4.06 6.56
N GLY A 30 -1.00 -3.81 5.66
CA GLY A 30 -2.24 -3.10 6.00
C GLY A 30 -3.06 -3.80 7.09
N ARG A 31 -3.14 -5.14 7.07
CA ARG A 31 -3.82 -5.92 8.10
C ARG A 31 -3.16 -5.81 9.47
N ASP A 32 -1.83 -5.85 9.51
CA ASP A 32 -1.09 -5.73 10.77
C ASP A 32 -1.33 -4.36 11.42
N LEU A 33 -1.51 -3.31 10.61
CA LEU A 33 -1.89 -1.99 11.09
C LEU A 33 -3.32 -1.92 11.62
N GLU A 34 -4.28 -2.50 10.91
CA GLU A 34 -5.66 -2.60 11.38
C GLU A 34 -5.72 -3.35 12.73
N GLN A 35 -4.95 -4.44 12.85
CA GLN A 35 -4.83 -5.20 14.09
C GLN A 35 -4.16 -4.39 15.21
N LEU A 36 -3.12 -3.62 14.90
CA LEU A 36 -2.42 -2.75 15.84
C LEU A 36 -3.37 -1.70 16.41
N ILE A 37 -4.16 -1.04 15.55
CA ILE A 37 -5.17 -0.05 15.96
C ILE A 37 -6.19 -0.65 16.92
N LEU A 38 -6.66 -1.86 16.64
CA LEU A 38 -7.72 -2.52 17.40
C LEU A 38 -7.26 -3.06 18.75
N THR A 39 -5.99 -3.49 18.87
CA THR A 39 -5.53 -4.27 20.03
C THR A 39 -4.59 -3.53 20.96
N ARG A 40 -3.93 -2.47 20.50
CA ARG A 40 -2.85 -1.81 21.25
C ARG A 40 -3.12 -0.33 21.50
N THR A 41 -4.38 0.05 21.71
CA THR A 41 -4.76 1.43 21.99
C THR A 41 -3.99 2.00 23.19
N GLY A 42 -3.26 3.10 22.98
CA GLY A 42 -2.43 3.74 24.03
C GLY A 42 -1.13 3.01 24.39
N GLN A 43 -0.73 2.00 23.61
CA GLN A 43 0.50 1.21 23.82
C GLN A 43 1.46 1.29 22.62
N ILE A 44 1.23 2.23 21.71
CA ILE A 44 2.00 2.43 20.49
C ILE A 44 3.09 3.46 20.79
N SER A 45 4.35 3.11 20.57
CA SER A 45 5.49 4.01 20.73
C SER A 45 5.76 4.82 19.45
N GLU A 46 6.43 5.97 19.59
CA GLU A 46 6.87 6.79 18.45
C GLU A 46 7.71 5.99 17.45
N GLN A 47 8.60 5.12 17.97
CA GLN A 47 9.45 4.27 17.15
C GLN A 47 8.64 3.29 16.31
N GLU A 48 7.55 2.74 16.84
CA GLU A 48 6.66 1.84 16.08
C GLU A 48 5.97 2.58 14.95
N VAL A 49 5.49 3.81 15.18
CA VAL A 49 4.87 4.63 14.12
C VAL A 49 5.85 4.93 13.00
N LEU A 50 7.08 5.34 13.34
CA LEU A 50 8.11 5.65 12.35
C LEU A 50 8.60 4.41 11.61
N LYS A 51 8.74 3.28 12.31
CA LYS A 51 9.10 2.01 11.68
C LYS A 51 8.05 1.59 10.66
N TYR A 52 6.77 1.73 11.02
CA TYR A 52 5.67 1.38 10.12
C TYR A 52 5.64 2.30 8.89
N LEU A 53 5.83 3.61 9.06
CA LEU A 53 5.96 4.54 7.93
C LEU A 53 7.12 4.15 7.00
N CYS A 54 8.25 3.71 7.57
CA CYS A 54 9.41 3.25 6.80
C CYS A 54 9.09 1.99 6.00
N GLU A 55 8.49 0.98 6.64
CA GLU A 55 8.07 -0.27 6.01
C GLU A 55 7.13 0.00 4.82
N VAL A 56 6.15 0.88 4.99
CA VAL A 56 5.22 1.28 3.94
C VAL A 56 5.94 1.96 2.76
N ARG A 57 6.84 2.92 3.04
CA ARG A 57 7.60 3.63 2.00
C ARG A 57 8.47 2.70 1.18
N GLU A 58 9.21 1.83 1.87
CA GLU A 58 10.12 0.89 1.23
C GLU A 58 9.35 -0.11 0.37
N TYR A 59 8.30 -0.72 0.93
CA TYR A 59 7.59 -1.78 0.24
C TYR A 59 6.81 -1.27 -0.98
N ILE A 60 6.14 -0.11 -0.88
CA ILE A 60 5.43 0.50 -2.01
C ILE A 60 6.40 0.87 -3.13
N THR A 61 7.56 1.46 -2.79
CA THR A 61 8.56 1.83 -3.80
C THR A 61 9.10 0.59 -4.52
N TYR A 62 9.37 -0.48 -3.77
CA TYR A 62 9.80 -1.76 -4.34
C TYR A 62 8.73 -2.34 -5.26
N HIS A 63 7.48 -2.40 -4.79
CA HIS A 63 6.35 -2.92 -5.55
C HIS A 63 6.13 -2.18 -6.87
N PHE A 64 6.05 -0.85 -6.83
CA PHE A 64 5.86 -0.02 -8.03
C PHE A 64 6.98 -0.20 -9.06
N HIS A 65 8.22 -0.38 -8.60
CA HIS A 65 9.33 -0.66 -9.52
C HIS A 65 9.17 -1.99 -10.26
N THR A 66 8.75 -3.04 -9.55
CA THR A 66 8.46 -4.34 -10.17
C THR A 66 7.27 -4.25 -11.12
N GLU A 67 6.19 -3.61 -10.70
CA GLU A 67 4.97 -3.45 -11.50
C GLU A 67 5.25 -2.66 -12.79
N GLU A 68 5.98 -1.56 -12.73
CA GLU A 68 6.37 -0.80 -13.93
C GLU A 68 7.19 -1.65 -14.92
N ALA A 69 8.10 -2.49 -14.43
CA ALA A 69 8.89 -3.39 -15.27
C ALA A 69 8.03 -4.47 -15.92
N VAL A 70 6.99 -4.96 -15.23
CA VAL A 70 6.01 -5.90 -15.78
C VAL A 70 5.14 -5.22 -16.82
N ILE A 71 4.57 -4.05 -16.51
CA ILE A 71 3.71 -3.27 -17.40
C ILE A 71 4.46 -2.87 -18.67
N GLU A 72 5.74 -2.51 -18.60
CA GLU A 72 6.54 -2.20 -19.78
C GLU A 72 6.58 -3.37 -20.79
N GLN A 73 6.53 -4.61 -20.29
CA GLN A 73 6.59 -5.82 -21.12
C GLN A 73 5.22 -6.20 -21.69
N ILE A 74 4.14 -6.06 -20.91
CA ILE A 74 2.83 -6.60 -21.29
C ILE A 74 1.84 -5.52 -21.78
N ASN A 75 1.97 -4.28 -21.33
CA ASN A 75 1.05 -3.18 -21.63
C ASN A 75 1.76 -1.81 -21.64
N LYS A 76 2.77 -1.69 -22.50
CA LYS A 76 3.65 -0.51 -22.58
C LYS A 76 2.91 0.82 -22.80
N GLU A 77 1.76 0.78 -23.48
CA GLU A 77 0.96 1.98 -23.76
C GLU A 77 0.38 2.59 -22.47
N ALA A 78 0.05 1.76 -21.48
CA ALA A 78 -0.48 2.19 -20.20
C ALA A 78 0.62 2.66 -19.21
N LEU A 79 1.87 2.26 -19.42
CA LEU A 79 2.99 2.51 -18.48
C LEU A 79 3.12 3.98 -18.08
N LYS A 80 3.01 4.90 -19.05
CA LYS A 80 3.21 6.32 -18.78
C LYS A 80 2.16 6.88 -17.80
N GLU A 81 0.89 6.53 -18.01
CA GLU A 81 -0.20 7.00 -17.15
C GLU A 81 -0.14 6.34 -15.78
N HIS A 82 0.14 5.04 -15.75
CA HIS A 82 0.22 4.27 -14.51
C HIS A 82 1.41 4.70 -13.62
N LYS A 83 2.60 4.90 -14.21
CA LYS A 83 3.76 5.46 -13.51
C LYS A 83 3.49 6.84 -12.92
N ALA A 84 2.71 7.68 -13.59
CA ALA A 84 2.35 8.99 -13.04
C ALA A 84 1.48 8.88 -11.77
N LEU A 85 0.66 7.83 -11.65
CA LEU A 85 -0.08 7.52 -10.42
C LEU A 85 0.87 7.07 -9.31
N HIS A 86 1.85 6.22 -9.63
CA HIS A 86 2.90 5.83 -8.68
C HIS A 86 3.69 7.02 -8.15
N ASP A 87 4.14 7.91 -9.03
CA ASP A 87 4.94 9.09 -8.67
C ASP A 87 4.15 10.01 -7.71
N ASP A 88 2.85 10.23 -7.96
CA ASP A 88 1.98 11.01 -7.06
C ASP A 88 1.81 10.35 -5.69
N LEU A 89 1.63 9.02 -5.66
CA LEU A 89 1.53 8.24 -4.43
C LEU A 89 2.80 8.31 -3.59
N ILE A 90 3.96 8.11 -4.23
CA ILE A 90 5.28 8.21 -3.59
C ILE A 90 5.52 9.63 -3.06
N GLU A 91 5.18 10.66 -3.84
CA GLU A 91 5.33 12.05 -3.41
C GLU A 91 4.49 12.34 -2.16
N LYS A 92 3.23 11.91 -2.14
CA LYS A 92 2.34 12.11 -0.99
C LYS A 92 2.85 11.40 0.27
N ILE A 93 3.30 10.15 0.16
CA ILE A 93 3.84 9.39 1.29
C ILE A 93 5.14 10.02 1.80
N ASN A 94 6.01 10.50 0.91
CA ASN A 94 7.25 11.18 1.29
C ASN A 94 7.03 12.53 1.97
N LYS A 95 5.92 13.21 1.65
CA LYS A 95 5.51 14.47 2.30
C LYS A 95 4.94 14.31 3.71
N ILE A 96 4.72 13.08 4.19
CA ILE A 96 4.26 12.84 5.57
C ILE A 96 5.29 13.42 6.54
N ASN A 97 4.85 14.38 7.35
CA ASN A 97 5.68 15.03 8.36
C ASN A 97 5.84 14.10 9.58
N CYS A 98 7.05 13.57 9.76
CA CYS A 98 7.35 12.62 10.84
C CYS A 98 7.13 13.20 12.24
N ILE A 99 7.39 14.50 12.46
CA ILE A 99 7.20 15.16 13.76
C ILE A 99 5.72 15.15 14.10
N LYS A 100 4.88 15.65 13.18
CA LYS A 100 3.42 15.67 13.35
C LYS A 100 2.84 14.26 13.48
N LEU A 101 3.40 13.30 12.78
CA LEU A 101 2.94 11.91 12.80
C LEU A 101 3.11 11.26 14.18
N VAL A 102 4.12 11.67 14.95
CA VAL A 102 4.41 11.08 16.27
C VAL A 102 3.95 11.97 17.43
N GLU A 103 3.34 13.14 17.19
CA GLU A 103 2.77 13.99 18.25
C GLU A 103 1.69 13.25 19.07
N ASP A 104 0.88 12.43 18.39
CA ASP A 104 -0.04 11.46 18.99
C ASP A 104 0.11 10.15 18.20
N GLN A 105 0.68 9.13 18.84
CA GLN A 105 1.00 7.87 18.16
C GLN A 105 -0.25 7.11 17.71
N GLN A 106 -1.36 7.29 18.43
CA GLN A 106 -2.62 6.63 18.09
C GLN A 106 -3.24 7.27 16.84
N GLU A 107 -3.26 8.60 16.79
CA GLU A 107 -3.71 9.33 15.61
C GLU A 107 -2.75 9.17 14.43
N GLY A 108 -1.44 9.11 14.68
CA GLY A 108 -0.43 8.84 13.67
C GLY A 108 -0.65 7.50 12.96
N ILE A 109 -0.85 6.43 13.71
CA ILE A 109 -1.13 5.10 13.15
C ILE A 109 -2.48 5.07 12.40
N LYS A 110 -3.53 5.71 12.93
CA LYS A 110 -4.81 5.82 12.22
C LYS A 110 -4.66 6.58 10.90
N TYR A 111 -3.85 7.64 10.88
CA TYR A 111 -3.56 8.40 9.67
C TYR A 111 -2.82 7.55 8.63
N LEU A 112 -1.82 6.75 9.04
CA LEU A 112 -1.16 5.80 8.14
C LEU A 112 -2.13 4.75 7.59
N ASN A 113 -3.12 4.33 8.39
CA ASN A 113 -4.14 3.38 7.94
C ASN A 113 -5.07 3.98 6.89
N ILE A 114 -5.48 5.24 7.07
CA ILE A 114 -6.26 5.97 6.08
C ILE A 114 -5.47 6.08 4.77
N ILE A 115 -4.20 6.42 4.82
CA ILE A 115 -3.34 6.49 3.63
C ILE A 115 -3.29 5.14 2.92
N LEU A 116 -3.01 4.04 3.62
CA LEU A 116 -2.96 2.72 2.99
C LEU A 116 -4.31 2.35 2.34
N GLN A 117 -5.43 2.60 3.01
CA GLN A 117 -6.76 2.27 2.48
C GLN A 117 -7.15 3.16 1.29
N GLU A 118 -6.97 4.47 1.41
CA GLU A 118 -7.40 5.41 0.38
C GLU A 118 -6.54 5.33 -0.88
N TRP A 119 -5.27 4.99 -0.74
CA TRP A 119 -4.30 5.14 -1.81
C TRP A 119 -3.82 3.78 -2.31
N VAL A 120 -3.27 2.95 -1.43
CA VAL A 120 -2.66 1.68 -1.86
C VAL A 120 -3.74 0.66 -2.21
N LEU A 121 -4.72 0.45 -1.32
CA LEU A 121 -5.78 -0.51 -1.57
C LEU A 121 -6.62 -0.13 -2.79
N ASN A 122 -6.98 1.15 -2.91
CA ASN A 122 -7.75 1.63 -4.08
C ASN A 122 -6.95 1.53 -5.38
N HIS A 123 -5.64 1.80 -5.36
CA HIS A 123 -4.78 1.64 -6.53
C HIS A 123 -4.77 0.19 -7.00
N ILE A 124 -4.48 -0.77 -6.10
CA ILE A 124 -4.47 -2.20 -6.41
C ILE A 124 -5.82 -2.67 -6.97
N LEU A 125 -6.93 -2.28 -6.33
CA LEU A 125 -8.26 -2.75 -6.71
C LEU A 125 -8.75 -2.20 -8.06
N ILE A 126 -8.17 -1.09 -8.53
CA ILE A 126 -8.69 -0.34 -9.69
C ILE A 126 -7.66 -0.26 -10.82
N GLU A 127 -6.48 0.28 -10.53
CA GLU A 127 -5.50 0.66 -11.55
C GLU A 127 -4.67 -0.54 -12.02
N ASP A 128 -4.11 -1.33 -11.09
CA ASP A 128 -3.31 -2.52 -11.39
C ASP A 128 -4.16 -3.54 -12.16
N MET A 129 -5.39 -3.73 -11.69
CA MET A 129 -6.40 -4.58 -12.32
C MET A 129 -6.75 -4.12 -13.74
N LYS A 130 -6.86 -2.81 -13.96
CA LYS A 130 -7.15 -2.25 -15.29
C LYS A 130 -5.98 -2.45 -16.26
N VAL A 131 -4.74 -2.39 -15.79
CA VAL A 131 -3.56 -2.41 -16.65
C VAL A 131 -3.04 -3.83 -16.90
N MET A 132 -3.17 -4.75 -15.95
CA MET A 132 -2.54 -6.07 -16.03
C MET A 132 -3.52 -7.24 -16.16
N LYS A 133 -4.77 -7.13 -15.70
CA LYS A 133 -5.71 -8.26 -15.75
C LYS A 133 -6.04 -8.65 -17.18
N GLY A 134 -5.86 -9.93 -17.51
CA GLY A 134 -6.16 -10.49 -18.84
C GLY A 134 -4.95 -10.61 -19.77
N PHE A 135 -3.75 -10.28 -19.31
CA PHE A 135 -2.47 -10.52 -20.00
C PHE A 135 -1.80 -11.86 -19.62
N ASN A 136 -2.55 -12.72 -18.92
CA ASN A 136 -2.13 -14.02 -18.37
C ASN A 136 -2.48 -15.21 -19.27
#